data_AF-A0A419RW61-F1
#
_entry.id   AF-A0A419RW61-F1
#
_cell.length_a   1.000
_cell.length_b   1.000
_cell.length_c   1.000
_cell.angle_alpha   90.00
_cell.angle_beta   90.00
_cell.angle_gamma   90.00
#
_symmetry.space_group_name_H-M   'P 1'
#
loop_
_entity.id
_entity.type
_entity.pdbx_description
1 polymer ?
#
loop_
_entity_poly.entity_id
_entity_poly.type
_entity_poly.pdbx_seq_one_letter_code
_entity_poly.pdbx_strand_id
1 'polypeptide(L)'
;MSRSGFDYAAGDLFGEIYLAEEKEAPRRLPLRAYMPGVLLCATAALAAGFLARAYEFPLILLGLLIGLALSFMADDERTGPGLDFLSRHALRAGIVLLGLQVTFVQVGALGLPTAVGLLTVMFVAMLAAVMAARIFGQQSEAGVLAGGATAICGASAALALYGVIGRDRLDQARFSVTLVGVALASALAIAAAPILATTLGLTDAQAGFLIGATVHDAGQAIGGAYGYSDAAGQSGTIVKLARVALLAPVVALVALWLGRRGGGGTSRIPLPWFILGFLAVLAVNSAVAMPDRVAQVGLDLSKALLLLAVTATAIRSRLGLLLETGWRALMPIALASLASLAAGLAVAVTLIT
;
A
#
# COMPACT_ATOMS: atom_id res chain seq x y z
N MET A 1 26.52 -0.11 34.39
CA MET A 1 25.51 0.86 33.91
C MET A 1 26.09 1.59 32.70
N SER A 2 25.62 1.27 31.50
CA SER A 2 25.78 2.09 30.30
C SER A 2 24.61 1.75 29.40
N ARG A 3 23.63 2.66 29.39
CA ARG A 3 22.46 2.64 28.51
C ARG A 3 22.92 3.09 27.13
N SER A 4 22.67 2.28 26.11
CA SER A 4 22.45 2.78 24.75
C SER A 4 21.31 1.93 24.17
N GLY A 5 20.09 2.31 24.54
CA GLY A 5 18.87 1.75 23.98
C GLY A 5 18.76 2.17 22.53
N PHE A 6 18.73 1.19 21.64
CA PHE A 6 18.17 1.37 20.32
C PHE A 6 16.66 1.48 20.50
N ASP A 7 16.17 2.71 20.51
CA ASP A 7 14.75 3.00 20.53
C ASP A 7 14.20 2.55 19.17
N TYR A 8 13.65 1.33 19.12
CA TYR A 8 12.94 0.82 17.96
C TYR A 8 11.64 1.62 17.79
N ALA A 9 11.75 2.81 17.19
CA ALA A 9 10.63 3.69 16.90
C ALA A 9 9.58 2.93 16.08
N ALA A 10 8.42 2.73 16.72
CA ALA A 10 7.22 2.03 16.28
C ALA A 10 6.58 2.51 14.95
N GLY A 11 7.27 3.34 14.16
CA GLY A 11 6.83 3.85 12.85
C GLY A 11 7.77 3.50 11.70
N ASP A 12 8.84 2.72 11.91
CA ASP A 12 9.84 2.43 10.89
C ASP A 12 9.45 1.26 9.96
N LEU A 13 8.30 1.39 9.27
CA LEU A 13 7.87 0.39 8.29
C LEU A 13 8.76 0.34 7.04
N PHE A 14 9.52 1.41 6.78
CA PHE A 14 10.32 1.57 5.56
C PHE A 14 11.69 2.22 5.79
N GLY A 15 12.28 2.26 6.99
CA GLY A 15 13.60 2.90 7.19
C GLY A 15 13.60 4.42 6.95
N GLU A 16 12.44 5.04 6.63
CA GLU A 16 12.35 6.41 6.11
C GLU A 16 12.36 7.46 7.23
N ILE A 17 12.08 7.08 8.50
CA ILE A 17 12.18 8.03 9.62
C ILE A 17 13.66 8.33 9.91
N TYR A 18 14.51 7.31 9.84
CA TYR A 18 15.95 7.47 10.06
C TYR A 18 16.64 8.18 8.89
N LEU A 19 16.20 7.99 7.65
CA LEU A 19 16.79 8.69 6.49
C LEU A 19 16.56 10.21 6.50
N ALA A 20 15.56 10.69 7.22
CA ALA A 20 15.32 12.12 7.41
C ALA A 20 16.14 12.72 8.56
N GLU A 21 16.59 11.91 9.54
CA GLU A 21 17.32 12.35 10.74
C GLU A 21 18.82 12.02 10.71
N GLU A 22 19.27 11.00 9.98
CA GLU A 22 20.70 10.62 9.90
C GLU A 22 21.40 11.18 8.65
N LYS A 23 22.37 12.07 8.91
CA LYS A 23 23.43 12.48 7.99
C LYS A 23 24.43 11.35 7.64
N GLU A 24 24.16 10.09 8.00
CA GLU A 24 25.08 8.99 7.76
C GLU A 24 24.75 8.24 6.46
N ALA A 25 25.77 8.05 5.62
CA ALA A 25 25.64 7.31 4.37
C ALA A 25 25.15 5.88 4.63
N PRO A 26 24.26 5.33 3.79
CA PRO A 26 23.70 3.99 4.01
C PRO A 26 24.83 2.96 4.10
N ARG A 27 24.97 2.35 5.27
CA ARG A 27 26.00 1.34 5.56
C ARG A 27 25.75 0.15 4.63
N ARG A 28 26.62 -0.08 3.64
CA ARG A 28 26.51 -1.22 2.72
C ARG A 28 26.70 -2.51 3.51
N LEU A 29 25.60 -3.18 3.85
CA LEU A 29 25.63 -4.46 4.52
C LEU A 29 26.17 -5.54 3.57
N PRO A 30 26.90 -6.55 4.08
CA PRO A 30 27.32 -7.69 3.26
C PRO A 30 26.08 -8.49 2.80
N LEU A 31 26.13 -9.10 1.62
CA LEU A 31 25.01 -9.90 1.07
C LEU A 31 24.50 -10.98 2.06
N ARG A 32 25.40 -11.52 2.88
CA ARG A 32 25.07 -12.51 3.93
C ARG A 32 24.11 -11.97 5.00
N ALA A 33 24.07 -10.66 5.23
CA ALA A 33 23.18 -10.03 6.19
C ALA A 33 21.71 -10.01 5.74
N TYR A 34 21.44 -10.09 4.43
CA TYR A 34 20.08 -10.14 3.90
C TYR A 34 19.49 -11.55 3.91
N MET A 35 20.35 -12.57 3.91
CA MET A 35 19.98 -13.96 3.71
C MET A 35 18.97 -14.50 4.73
N PRO A 36 19.06 -14.24 6.06
CA PRO A 36 18.11 -14.78 7.02
C PRO A 36 16.68 -14.32 6.76
N GLY A 37 16.47 -13.01 6.56
CA GLY A 37 15.15 -12.45 6.27
C GLY A 37 14.60 -12.89 4.92
N VAL A 38 15.47 -12.98 3.90
CA VAL A 38 15.07 -13.45 2.56
C VAL A 38 14.64 -14.91 2.60
N LEU A 39 15.40 -15.77 3.28
CA LEU A 39 15.06 -17.19 3.40
C LEU A 39 13.76 -17.40 4.18
N LEU A 40 13.59 -16.70 5.31
CA LEU A 40 12.35 -16.74 6.09
C LEU A 40 11.13 -16.33 5.26
N CYS A 41 11.24 -15.24 4.51
CA CYS A 41 10.14 -14.77 3.68
C CYS A 41 9.87 -15.72 2.50
N ALA A 42 10.92 -16.28 1.89
CA ALA A 42 10.80 -17.23 0.80
C ALA A 42 10.14 -18.54 1.25
N THR A 43 10.51 -19.08 2.42
CA THR A 43 9.86 -20.28 2.96
C THR A 43 8.40 -20.03 3.31
N ALA A 44 8.09 -18.89 3.91
CA ALA A 44 6.71 -18.47 4.18
C ALA A 44 5.88 -18.31 2.89
N ALA A 45 6.44 -17.68 1.86
CA ALA A 45 5.79 -17.52 0.55
C ALA A 45 5.58 -18.85 -0.18
N LEU A 46 6.54 -19.78 -0.10
CA LEU A 46 6.39 -21.13 -0.65
C LEU A 46 5.32 -21.94 0.09
N ALA A 47 5.27 -21.82 1.42
CA ALA A 47 4.20 -22.42 2.21
C ALA A 47 2.83 -21.84 1.84
N ALA A 48 2.73 -20.51 1.65
CA ALA A 48 1.54 -19.87 1.13
C ALA A 48 1.16 -20.40 -0.26
N GLY A 49 2.14 -20.55 -1.16
CA GLY A 49 1.92 -21.14 -2.49
C GLY A 49 1.36 -22.56 -2.45
N PHE A 50 1.91 -23.39 -1.56
CA PHE A 50 1.45 -24.77 -1.37
C PHE A 50 0.02 -24.82 -0.81
N LEU A 51 -0.25 -24.10 0.28
CA LEU A 51 -1.58 -24.10 0.90
C LEU A 51 -2.63 -23.45 -0.02
N ALA A 52 -2.29 -22.37 -0.73
CA ALA A 52 -3.20 -21.70 -1.65
C ALA A 52 -3.69 -22.64 -2.74
N ARG A 53 -2.78 -23.47 -3.29
CA ARG A 53 -3.14 -24.49 -4.28
C ARG A 53 -3.94 -25.64 -3.66
N ALA A 54 -3.60 -26.07 -2.45
CA ALA A 54 -4.26 -27.18 -1.78
C ALA A 54 -5.71 -26.87 -1.35
N TYR A 55 -5.98 -25.61 -0.99
CA TYR A 55 -7.28 -25.17 -0.44
C TYR A 55 -8.04 -24.19 -1.36
N GLU A 56 -7.56 -23.98 -2.59
CA GLU A 56 -8.12 -22.99 -3.54
C GLU A 56 -8.28 -21.59 -2.92
N PHE A 57 -7.31 -21.21 -2.09
CA PHE A 57 -7.36 -19.98 -1.29
C PHE A 57 -6.55 -18.84 -1.96
N PRO A 58 -6.97 -17.57 -1.85
CA PRO A 58 -6.24 -16.46 -2.47
C PRO A 58 -4.77 -16.36 -2.00
N LEU A 59 -3.84 -16.53 -2.94
CA LEU A 59 -2.40 -16.65 -2.67
C LEU A 59 -1.82 -15.49 -1.85
N ILE A 60 -2.13 -14.26 -2.24
CA ILE A 60 -1.57 -13.05 -1.60
C ILE A 60 -2.14 -12.87 -0.19
N LEU A 61 -3.43 -13.18 0.01
CA LEU A 61 -4.04 -13.17 1.34
C LEU A 61 -3.39 -14.22 2.23
N LEU A 62 -3.10 -15.42 1.72
CA LEU A 62 -2.43 -16.45 2.51
C LEU A 62 -0.99 -16.07 2.85
N GLY A 63 -0.26 -15.46 1.92
CA GLY A 63 1.07 -14.90 2.16
C GLY A 63 1.06 -13.82 3.23
N LEU A 64 0.03 -12.97 3.26
CA LEU A 64 -0.21 -11.99 4.31
C LEU A 64 -0.50 -12.66 5.66
N LEU A 65 -1.43 -13.62 5.72
CA LEU A 65 -1.82 -14.30 6.96
C LEU A 65 -0.65 -15.09 7.58
N ILE A 66 0.09 -15.84 6.75
CA ILE A 66 1.29 -16.55 7.21
C ILE A 66 2.36 -15.56 7.68
N GLY A 67 2.57 -14.46 6.94
CA GLY A 67 3.51 -13.44 7.36
C GLY A 67 3.14 -12.80 8.70
N LEU A 68 1.85 -12.48 8.93
CA LEU A 68 1.35 -11.97 10.21
C LEU A 68 1.51 -12.99 11.33
N ALA A 69 1.27 -14.28 11.07
CA ALA A 69 1.50 -15.36 12.03
C ALA A 69 2.98 -15.46 12.43
N LEU A 70 3.90 -15.09 11.53
CA LEU A 70 5.34 -15.04 11.75
C LEU A 70 5.85 -13.67 12.22
N SER A 71 4.96 -12.74 12.58
CA SER A 71 5.35 -11.37 12.94
C SER A 71 6.28 -11.26 14.15
N PHE A 72 6.28 -12.24 15.04
CA PHE A 72 7.23 -12.35 16.15
C PHE A 72 8.70 -12.45 15.70
N MET A 73 8.95 -12.83 14.44
CA MET A 73 10.30 -12.86 13.87
C MET A 73 10.84 -11.47 13.51
N ALA A 74 10.01 -10.43 13.52
CA ALA A 74 10.45 -9.06 13.32
C ALA A 74 11.31 -8.51 14.46
N ASP A 75 11.27 -9.15 15.64
CA ASP A 75 12.08 -8.77 16.80
C ASP A 75 13.52 -9.31 16.70
N ASP A 76 13.79 -10.28 15.80
CA ASP A 76 15.14 -10.75 15.53
C ASP A 76 15.85 -9.80 14.54
N GLU A 77 16.87 -9.09 15.03
CA GLU A 77 17.69 -8.15 14.26
C GLU A 77 18.29 -8.76 12.97
N ARG A 78 18.48 -10.08 12.92
CA ARG A 78 19.06 -10.79 11.76
C ARG A 78 18.09 -10.84 10.57
N THR A 79 16.79 -10.82 10.81
CA THR A 79 15.78 -10.94 9.74
C THR A 79 15.46 -9.59 9.11
N GLY A 80 15.63 -8.50 9.88
CA GLY A 80 15.30 -7.13 9.51
C GLY A 80 15.76 -6.72 8.11
N PRO A 81 17.08 -6.77 7.79
CA PRO A 81 17.61 -6.30 6.51
C PRO A 81 17.01 -7.01 5.29
N GLY A 82 16.84 -8.33 5.38
CA GLY A 82 16.27 -9.13 4.29
C GLY A 82 14.78 -8.86 4.06
N LEU A 83 14.02 -8.71 5.15
CA LEU A 83 12.60 -8.38 5.10
C LEU A 83 12.38 -6.96 4.54
N ASP A 84 13.19 -5.98 4.95
CA ASP A 84 13.17 -4.61 4.40
C ASP A 84 13.52 -4.58 2.92
N PHE A 85 14.50 -5.39 2.52
CA PHE A 85 14.88 -5.50 1.13
C PHE A 85 13.71 -5.99 0.28
N LEU A 86 13.06 -7.10 0.68
CA LEU A 86 11.95 -7.69 -0.06
C LEU A 86 10.71 -6.79 -0.07
N SER A 87 10.30 -6.25 1.09
CA SER A 87 9.11 -5.39 1.20
C SER A 87 9.18 -4.18 0.27
N ARG A 88 10.38 -3.67 -0.02
CA ARG A 88 10.59 -2.50 -0.88
C ARG A 88 10.95 -2.86 -2.32
N HIS A 89 12.00 -3.65 -2.50
CA HIS A 89 12.58 -3.87 -3.83
C HIS A 89 11.79 -4.88 -4.62
N ALA A 90 11.32 -5.97 -3.99
CA ALA A 90 10.47 -6.94 -4.68
C ALA A 90 9.14 -6.29 -5.08
N LEU A 91 8.52 -5.49 -4.19
CA LEU A 91 7.30 -4.74 -4.49
C LEU A 91 7.47 -3.86 -5.73
N ARG A 92 8.50 -3.00 -5.71
CA ARG A 92 8.77 -2.04 -6.79
C ARG A 92 9.10 -2.74 -8.11
N ALA A 93 9.93 -3.78 -8.07
CA ALA A 93 10.26 -4.58 -9.24
C ALA A 93 9.03 -5.29 -9.82
N GLY A 94 8.19 -5.88 -8.95
CA GLY A 94 6.92 -6.50 -9.34
C GLY A 94 6.01 -5.50 -10.04
N ILE A 95 5.82 -4.31 -9.47
CA ILE A 95 5.01 -3.25 -10.09
C ILE A 95 5.56 -2.83 -11.45
N VAL A 96 6.88 -2.65 -11.60
CA VAL A 96 7.48 -2.30 -12.89
C VAL A 96 7.22 -3.38 -13.95
N LEU A 97 7.35 -4.66 -13.58
CA LEU A 97 7.07 -5.79 -14.48
C LEU A 97 5.59 -5.87 -14.90
N LEU A 98 4.65 -5.39 -14.07
CA LEU A 98 3.24 -5.30 -14.46
C LEU A 98 3.00 -4.33 -15.62
N GLY A 99 3.95 -3.45 -15.95
CA GLY A 99 3.89 -2.66 -17.17
C GLY A 99 3.81 -3.52 -18.44
N LEU A 100 4.29 -4.78 -18.39
CA LEU A 100 4.15 -5.75 -19.49
C LEU A 100 2.71 -6.25 -19.69
N GLN A 101 1.84 -6.04 -18.69
CA GLN A 101 0.45 -6.51 -18.71
C GLN A 101 -0.55 -5.41 -19.09
N VAL A 102 -0.10 -4.16 -19.08
CA VAL A 102 -0.96 -3.00 -19.25
C VAL A 102 -0.54 -2.23 -20.49
N THR A 103 -1.51 -1.67 -21.21
CA THR A 103 -1.30 -0.82 -22.39
C THR A 103 -1.97 0.54 -22.22
N PHE A 104 -1.50 1.56 -22.95
CA PHE A 104 -2.15 2.87 -22.97
C PHE A 104 -3.59 2.82 -23.49
N VAL A 105 -3.88 1.88 -24.39
CA VAL A 105 -5.25 1.65 -24.89
C VAL A 105 -6.16 1.20 -23.74
N GLN A 106 -5.72 0.25 -22.92
CA GLN A 106 -6.48 -0.19 -21.74
C GLN A 106 -6.64 0.94 -20.72
N VAL A 107 -5.58 1.69 -20.43
CA VAL A 107 -5.66 2.86 -19.53
C VAL A 107 -6.66 3.89 -20.04
N GLY A 108 -6.65 4.16 -21.35
CA GLY A 108 -7.61 5.05 -22.00
C GLY A 108 -9.04 4.51 -22.00
N ALA A 109 -9.20 3.19 -22.11
CA ALA A 109 -10.50 2.52 -22.10
C ALA A 109 -11.21 2.59 -20.74
N LEU A 110 -10.47 2.65 -19.61
CA LEU A 110 -11.09 2.95 -18.31
C LEU A 110 -11.80 4.31 -18.33
N GLY A 111 -11.32 5.26 -19.14
CA GLY A 111 -12.03 6.48 -19.49
C GLY A 111 -12.23 7.47 -18.33
N LEU A 112 -12.94 8.56 -18.66
CA LEU A 112 -13.29 9.61 -17.71
C LEU A 112 -14.17 9.12 -16.54
N PRO A 113 -15.15 8.20 -16.72
CA PRO A 113 -15.98 7.72 -15.62
C PRO A 113 -15.16 7.08 -14.50
N THR A 114 -14.15 6.27 -14.83
CA THR A 114 -13.29 5.64 -13.83
C THR A 114 -12.45 6.68 -13.09
N ALA A 115 -11.93 7.69 -13.79
CA ALA A 115 -11.17 8.77 -13.15
C ALA A 115 -12.04 9.59 -12.18
N VAL A 116 -13.26 9.97 -12.59
CA VAL A 116 -14.22 10.68 -11.73
C VAL A 116 -14.64 9.82 -10.54
N GLY A 117 -14.93 8.54 -10.79
CA GLY A 117 -15.24 7.57 -9.76
C GLY A 117 -14.13 7.42 -8.73
N LEU A 118 -12.87 7.31 -9.19
CA LEU A 118 -11.69 7.23 -8.34
C LEU A 118 -11.54 8.48 -7.46
N LEU A 119 -11.64 9.68 -8.06
CA LEU A 119 -11.58 10.93 -7.31
C LEU A 119 -12.71 11.04 -6.29
N THR A 120 -13.91 10.56 -6.63
CA THR A 120 -15.06 10.51 -5.73
C THR A 120 -14.78 9.61 -4.52
N VAL A 121 -14.28 8.39 -4.74
CA VAL A 121 -13.93 7.46 -3.65
C VAL A 121 -12.85 8.07 -2.74
N MET A 122 -11.81 8.67 -3.33
CA MET A 122 -10.75 9.32 -2.57
C MET A 122 -11.27 10.50 -1.74
N PHE A 123 -12.12 11.34 -2.33
CA PHE A 123 -12.72 12.47 -1.65
C PHE A 123 -13.62 12.03 -0.49
N VAL A 124 -14.49 11.04 -0.72
CA VAL A 124 -15.39 10.49 0.31
C VAL A 124 -14.59 9.86 1.46
N ALA A 125 -13.54 9.09 1.16
CA ALA A 125 -12.68 8.50 2.19
C ALA A 125 -11.97 9.57 3.04
N MET A 126 -11.41 10.60 2.38
CA MET A 126 -10.75 11.72 3.06
C MET A 126 -11.73 12.49 3.94
N LEU A 127 -12.91 12.82 3.41
CA LEU A 127 -13.96 13.53 4.14
C LEU A 127 -14.43 12.72 5.36
N ALA A 128 -14.67 11.42 5.18
CA ALA A 128 -15.08 10.53 6.26
C ALA A 128 -14.03 10.48 7.39
N ALA A 129 -12.74 10.39 7.06
CA ALA A 129 -11.67 10.41 8.07
C ALA A 129 -11.62 11.73 8.84
N VAL A 130 -11.72 12.87 8.15
CA VAL A 130 -11.68 14.20 8.77
C VAL A 130 -12.90 14.43 9.66
N MET A 131 -14.10 14.02 9.21
CA MET A 131 -15.32 14.10 10.01
C MET A 131 -15.25 13.18 11.22
N ALA A 132 -14.81 11.94 11.04
CA ALA A 132 -14.61 10.98 12.12
C ALA A 132 -13.64 11.50 13.18
N ALA A 133 -12.49 12.05 12.77
CA ALA A 133 -11.54 12.65 13.71
C ALA A 133 -12.22 13.71 14.59
N ARG A 134 -13.03 14.61 14.01
CA ARG A 134 -13.77 15.62 14.76
C ARG A 134 -14.81 15.02 15.71
N ILE A 135 -15.61 14.05 15.24
CA ILE A 135 -16.66 13.38 16.03
C ILE A 135 -16.06 12.69 17.26
N PHE A 136 -14.90 12.07 17.11
CA PHE A 136 -14.21 11.35 18.19
C PHE A 136 -13.23 12.22 19.00
N GLY A 137 -13.30 13.55 18.86
CA GLY A 137 -12.52 14.50 19.66
C GLY A 137 -11.02 14.55 19.31
N GLN A 138 -10.64 14.11 18.10
CA GLN A 138 -9.27 14.18 17.59
C GLN A 138 -9.02 15.48 16.82
N GLN A 139 -7.74 15.82 16.68
CA GLN A 139 -7.29 16.95 15.88
C GLN A 139 -7.55 16.73 14.38
N SER A 140 -7.74 17.82 13.63
CA SER A 140 -8.04 17.74 12.19
C SER A 140 -6.90 17.12 11.40
N GLU A 141 -5.66 17.33 11.85
CA GLU A 141 -4.43 16.75 11.31
C GLU A 141 -4.44 15.22 11.36
N ALA A 142 -5.00 14.63 12.44
CA ALA A 142 -5.16 13.18 12.55
C ALA A 142 -6.15 12.64 11.52
N GLY A 143 -7.24 13.39 11.27
CA GLY A 143 -8.19 13.08 10.21
C GLY A 143 -7.60 13.16 8.81
N VAL A 144 -6.79 14.19 8.52
CA VAL A 144 -6.08 14.34 7.24
C VAL A 144 -5.05 13.23 7.04
N LEU A 145 -4.28 12.90 8.09
CA LEU A 145 -3.31 11.81 8.05
C LEU A 145 -3.99 10.47 7.79
N ALA A 146 -5.03 10.12 8.56
CA ALA A 146 -5.79 8.89 8.40
C ALA A 146 -6.46 8.81 7.03
N GLY A 147 -7.14 9.89 6.62
CA GLY A 147 -7.83 9.99 5.34
C GLY A 147 -6.88 9.81 4.17
N GLY A 148 -5.76 10.52 4.17
CA GLY A 148 -4.75 10.38 3.12
C GLY A 148 -4.08 9.01 3.08
N ALA A 149 -3.81 8.43 4.25
CA ALA A 149 -3.32 7.06 4.34
C ALA A 149 -4.33 6.07 3.73
N THR A 150 -5.61 6.15 4.08
CA THR A 150 -6.64 5.26 3.51
C THR A 150 -6.94 5.52 2.05
N ALA A 151 -6.91 6.79 1.61
CA ALA A 151 -7.36 7.22 0.29
C ALA A 151 -6.29 7.06 -0.80
N ILE A 152 -5.01 6.89 -0.47
CA ILE A 152 -3.92 6.87 -1.45
C ILE A 152 -3.25 5.47 -1.48
N CYS A 153 -2.25 5.25 -0.63
CA CYS A 153 -1.39 4.06 -0.66
C CYS A 153 -0.92 3.61 0.73
N GLY A 154 -1.70 3.92 1.77
CA GLY A 154 -1.48 3.45 3.12
C GLY A 154 -0.30 4.13 3.79
N ALA A 155 0.68 3.33 4.17
CA ALA A 155 1.82 3.76 4.99
C ALA A 155 2.71 4.82 4.31
N SER A 156 2.93 4.74 3.00
CA SER A 156 3.74 5.73 2.27
C SER A 156 3.06 7.11 2.20
N ALA A 157 1.73 7.14 2.08
CA ALA A 157 0.97 8.38 2.16
C ALA A 157 0.96 8.96 3.58
N ALA A 158 0.82 8.11 4.61
CA ALA A 158 0.91 8.52 6.00
C ALA A 158 2.27 9.18 6.28
N LEU A 159 3.38 8.58 5.87
CA LEU A 159 4.73 9.13 6.04
C LEU A 159 4.89 10.50 5.37
N ALA A 160 4.47 10.63 4.11
CA ALA A 160 4.56 11.90 3.38
C ALA A 160 3.73 13.02 4.03
N LEU A 161 2.51 12.69 4.46
CA LEU A 161 1.63 13.64 5.15
C LEU A 161 2.17 13.99 6.54
N TYR A 162 2.73 13.02 7.26
CA TYR A 162 3.35 13.26 8.56
C TYR A 162 4.54 14.24 8.44
N GLY A 163 5.38 14.07 7.43
CA GLY A 163 6.48 15.00 7.15
C GLY A 163 6.02 16.43 6.87
N VAL A 164 4.82 16.61 6.30
CA VAL A 164 4.23 17.93 6.04
C VAL A 164 3.43 18.48 7.21
N ILE A 165 2.79 17.64 8.03
CA ILE A 165 2.07 18.04 9.24
C ILE A 165 3.06 18.46 10.33
N GLY A 166 4.07 17.62 10.58
CA GLY A 166 5.13 17.82 11.57
C GLY A 166 4.75 17.32 12.96
N ARG A 167 5.79 16.97 13.74
CA ARG A 167 5.66 16.38 15.09
C ARG A 167 4.96 17.30 16.10
N ASP A 168 5.05 18.62 15.89
CA ASP A 168 4.42 19.62 16.78
C ASP A 168 2.89 19.60 16.72
N ARG A 169 2.32 19.17 15.58
CA ARG A 169 0.86 19.13 15.37
C ARG A 169 0.29 17.72 15.50
N LEU A 170 1.12 16.69 15.32
CA LEU A 170 0.72 15.30 15.43
C LEU A 170 1.86 14.49 16.06
N ASP A 171 1.59 13.90 17.20
CA ASP A 171 2.55 13.12 17.97
C ASP A 171 2.88 11.78 17.29
N GLN A 172 4.09 11.30 17.55
CA GLN A 172 4.61 10.06 16.95
C GLN A 172 3.73 8.83 17.27
N ALA A 173 3.07 8.82 18.43
CA ALA A 173 2.16 7.76 18.82
C ALA A 173 0.96 7.68 17.85
N ARG A 174 0.26 8.79 17.58
CA ARG A 174 -0.86 8.80 16.62
C ARG A 174 -0.43 8.47 15.20
N PHE A 175 0.77 8.89 14.80
CA PHE A 175 1.34 8.50 13.52
C PHE A 175 1.52 6.98 13.42
N SER A 176 2.14 6.38 14.44
CA SER A 176 2.38 4.93 14.52
C SER A 176 1.05 4.16 14.51
N VAL A 177 0.07 4.61 15.28
CA VAL A 177 -1.29 4.04 15.29
C VAL A 177 -1.94 4.11 13.93
N THR A 178 -1.75 5.21 13.20
CA THR A 178 -2.30 5.35 11.86
C THR A 178 -1.71 4.33 10.90
N LEU A 179 -0.39 4.12 10.96
CA LEU A 179 0.28 3.10 10.15
C LEU A 179 -0.28 1.70 10.41
N VAL A 180 -0.38 1.30 11.68
CA VAL A 180 -0.84 -0.05 12.01
C VAL A 180 -2.34 -0.21 11.73
N GLY A 181 -3.16 0.79 12.06
CA GLY A 181 -4.59 0.78 11.77
C GLY A 181 -4.89 0.66 10.28
N VAL A 182 -4.15 1.37 9.43
CA VAL A 182 -4.32 1.29 7.97
C VAL A 182 -3.81 -0.04 7.42
N ALA A 183 -2.73 -0.60 7.96
CA ALA A 183 -2.27 -1.94 7.60
C ALA A 183 -3.34 -3.01 7.92
N LEU A 184 -3.97 -2.94 9.08
CA LEU A 184 -5.09 -3.81 9.44
C LEU A 184 -6.31 -3.61 8.54
N ALA A 185 -6.71 -2.35 8.32
CA ALA A 185 -7.84 -2.05 7.45
C ALA A 185 -7.59 -2.56 6.03
N SER A 186 -6.35 -2.48 5.55
CA SER A 186 -5.94 -3.04 4.25
C SER A 186 -6.03 -4.56 4.24
N ALA A 187 -5.56 -5.23 5.30
CA ALA A 187 -5.67 -6.68 5.46
C ALA A 187 -7.13 -7.17 5.48
N LEU A 188 -8.03 -6.41 6.12
CA LEU A 188 -9.47 -6.69 6.08
C LEU A 188 -10.05 -6.44 4.69
N ALA A 189 -9.65 -5.37 4.01
CA ALA A 189 -10.12 -5.04 2.68
C ALA A 189 -9.69 -6.09 1.64
N ILE A 190 -8.45 -6.60 1.67
CA ILE A 190 -8.00 -7.65 0.75
C ILE A 190 -8.74 -8.97 0.97
N ALA A 191 -9.20 -9.26 2.20
CA ALA A 191 -10.05 -10.41 2.46
C ALA A 191 -11.50 -10.18 1.99
N ALA A 192 -12.07 -9.00 2.25
CA ALA A 192 -13.48 -8.73 2.01
C ALA A 192 -13.81 -8.36 0.55
N ALA A 193 -12.99 -7.54 -0.11
CA ALA A 193 -13.33 -6.97 -1.42
C ALA A 193 -13.48 -8.03 -2.54
N PRO A 194 -12.60 -9.05 -2.66
CA PRO A 194 -12.79 -10.12 -3.65
C PRO A 194 -14.06 -10.93 -3.38
N ILE A 195 -14.36 -11.24 -2.11
CA ILE A 195 -15.58 -11.97 -1.73
C ILE A 195 -16.82 -11.17 -2.13
N LEU A 196 -16.84 -9.87 -1.81
CA LEU A 196 -17.93 -8.98 -2.21
C LEU A 196 -18.09 -8.94 -3.72
N ALA A 197 -17.00 -8.82 -4.48
CA ALA A 197 -17.03 -8.82 -5.93
C ALA A 197 -17.64 -10.11 -6.50
N THR A 198 -17.22 -11.28 -6.01
CA THR A 198 -17.76 -12.58 -6.42
C THR A 198 -19.24 -12.70 -6.07
N THR A 199 -19.63 -12.37 -4.83
CA THR A 199 -21.02 -12.52 -4.36
C THR A 199 -22.01 -11.62 -5.09
N LEU A 200 -21.55 -10.46 -5.58
CA LEU A 200 -22.36 -9.51 -6.34
C LEU A 200 -22.26 -9.73 -7.86
N GLY A 201 -21.46 -10.72 -8.31
CA GLY A 201 -21.29 -11.02 -9.74
C GLY A 201 -20.64 -9.88 -10.53
N LEU A 202 -19.72 -9.13 -9.90
CA LEU A 202 -19.04 -8.02 -10.57
C LEU A 202 -18.17 -8.50 -11.72
N THR A 203 -18.13 -7.71 -12.80
CA THR A 203 -17.18 -7.96 -13.91
C THR A 203 -15.74 -7.78 -13.45
N ASP A 204 -14.77 -8.31 -14.20
CA ASP A 204 -13.35 -8.15 -13.87
C ASP A 204 -12.92 -6.68 -13.74
N ALA A 205 -13.44 -5.81 -14.60
CA ALA A 205 -13.15 -4.38 -14.53
C ALA A 205 -13.70 -3.75 -13.24
N GLN A 206 -14.93 -4.10 -12.86
CA GLN A 206 -15.61 -3.63 -11.65
C GLN A 206 -14.92 -4.16 -10.38
N ALA A 207 -14.57 -5.45 -10.36
CA ALA A 207 -13.82 -6.08 -9.27
C ALA A 207 -12.43 -5.46 -9.12
N GLY A 208 -11.71 -5.28 -10.23
CA GLY A 208 -10.41 -4.61 -10.25
C GLY A 208 -10.49 -3.18 -9.71
N PHE A 209 -11.50 -2.41 -10.12
CA PHE A 209 -11.75 -1.07 -9.57
C PHE A 209 -12.03 -1.12 -8.06
N LEU A 210 -12.95 -1.98 -7.62
CA LEU A 210 -13.34 -2.10 -6.21
C LEU A 210 -12.13 -2.46 -5.34
N ILE A 211 -11.37 -3.49 -5.71
CA ILE A 211 -10.20 -3.95 -4.94
C ILE A 211 -9.12 -2.85 -4.95
N GLY A 212 -8.80 -2.26 -6.11
CA GLY A 212 -7.81 -1.19 -6.24
C GLY A 212 -8.18 0.09 -5.48
N ALA A 213 -9.48 0.40 -5.36
CA ALA A 213 -10.00 1.57 -4.65
C ALA A 213 -10.08 1.37 -3.14
N THR A 214 -10.27 0.14 -2.65
CA THR A 214 -10.57 -0.13 -1.23
C THR A 214 -9.38 -0.67 -0.45
N VAL A 215 -8.53 -1.48 -1.06
CA VAL A 215 -7.31 -1.99 -0.40
C VAL A 215 -6.27 -0.87 -0.32
N HIS A 216 -5.77 -0.59 0.89
CA HIS A 216 -4.97 0.61 1.16
C HIS A 216 -3.49 0.42 0.82
N ASP A 217 -2.92 -0.74 1.08
CA ASP A 217 -1.55 -1.07 0.68
C ASP A 217 -1.47 -1.40 -0.82
N ALA A 218 -0.41 -0.94 -1.48
CA ALA A 218 -0.27 -1.12 -2.93
C ALA A 218 -0.01 -2.58 -3.33
N GLY A 219 0.86 -3.28 -2.60
CA GLY A 219 1.18 -4.68 -2.89
C GLY A 219 -0.02 -5.58 -2.64
N GLN A 220 -0.73 -5.36 -1.53
CA GLN A 220 -1.97 -6.08 -1.22
C GLN A 220 -3.08 -5.79 -2.22
N ALA A 221 -3.27 -4.54 -2.65
CA ALA A 221 -4.33 -4.18 -3.61
C ALA A 221 -4.10 -4.86 -4.96
N ILE A 222 -2.89 -4.72 -5.49
CA ILE A 222 -2.50 -5.29 -6.78
C ILE A 222 -2.54 -6.82 -6.70
N GLY A 223 -1.92 -7.40 -5.67
CA GLY A 223 -1.88 -8.84 -5.48
C GLY A 223 -3.27 -9.45 -5.24
N GLY A 224 -4.13 -8.77 -4.48
CA GLY A 224 -5.52 -9.17 -4.27
C GLY A 224 -6.35 -9.15 -5.56
N ALA A 225 -6.16 -8.12 -6.39
CA ALA A 225 -6.84 -8.02 -7.69
C ALA A 225 -6.40 -9.13 -8.66
N TYR A 226 -5.10 -9.43 -8.75
CA TYR A 226 -4.59 -10.58 -9.52
C TYR A 226 -4.97 -11.94 -8.90
N GLY A 227 -5.27 -11.97 -7.60
CA GLY A 227 -5.84 -13.13 -6.93
C GLY A 227 -7.31 -13.38 -7.29
N TYR A 228 -8.02 -12.37 -7.80
CA TYR A 228 -9.37 -12.49 -8.32
C TYR A 228 -9.36 -12.94 -9.79
N SER A 229 -8.68 -12.19 -10.67
CA SER A 229 -8.43 -12.55 -12.07
C SER A 229 -7.32 -11.68 -12.65
N ASP A 230 -6.72 -12.10 -13.77
CA ASP A 230 -5.66 -11.32 -14.43
C ASP A 230 -6.19 -9.98 -14.97
N ALA A 231 -7.42 -9.95 -15.49
CA ALA A 231 -8.06 -8.73 -15.97
C ALA A 231 -8.41 -7.77 -14.81
N ALA A 232 -8.91 -8.29 -13.68
CA ALA A 232 -9.11 -7.48 -12.48
C ALA A 232 -7.78 -6.95 -11.95
N GLY A 233 -6.72 -7.75 -12.00
CA GLY A 233 -5.35 -7.36 -11.68
C GLY A 233 -4.84 -6.17 -12.49
N GLN A 234 -5.05 -6.18 -13.80
CA GLN A 234 -4.69 -5.06 -14.68
C GLN A 234 -5.46 -3.78 -14.32
N SER A 235 -6.79 -3.86 -14.21
CA SER A 235 -7.65 -2.72 -13.82
C SER A 235 -7.28 -2.17 -12.43
N GLY A 236 -7.14 -3.06 -11.44
CA GLY A 236 -6.77 -2.71 -10.08
C GLY A 236 -5.38 -2.08 -9.97
N THR A 237 -4.43 -2.52 -10.80
CA THR A 237 -3.09 -1.90 -10.89
C THR A 237 -3.19 -0.46 -11.37
N ILE A 238 -3.96 -0.20 -12.44
CA ILE A 238 -4.16 1.15 -12.98
C ILE A 238 -4.80 2.04 -11.91
N VAL A 239 -5.90 1.59 -11.30
CA VAL A 239 -6.60 2.32 -10.24
C VAL A 239 -5.67 2.63 -9.06
N LYS A 240 -4.88 1.65 -8.62
CA LYS A 240 -3.98 1.84 -7.47
C LYS A 240 -2.83 2.79 -7.77
N LEU A 241 -2.18 2.66 -8.93
CA LEU A 241 -1.08 3.54 -9.32
C LEU A 241 -1.56 4.97 -9.60
N ALA A 242 -2.77 5.13 -10.16
CA ALA A 242 -3.40 6.44 -10.30
C ALA A 242 -3.55 7.14 -8.95
N ARG A 243 -3.99 6.43 -7.90
CA ARG A 243 -4.05 6.97 -6.52
C ARG A 243 -2.68 7.36 -6.01
N VAL A 244 -1.66 6.51 -6.18
CA VAL A 244 -0.29 6.81 -5.75
C VAL A 244 0.24 8.07 -6.45
N ALA A 245 -0.03 8.25 -7.74
CA ALA A 245 0.37 9.44 -8.48
C ALA A 245 -0.27 10.74 -7.94
N LEU A 246 -1.48 10.63 -7.35
CA LEU A 246 -2.18 11.74 -6.69
C LEU A 246 -1.63 12.06 -5.30
N LEU A 247 -0.60 11.36 -4.80
CA LEU A 247 0.04 11.68 -3.52
C LEU A 247 0.65 13.09 -3.52
N ALA A 248 1.45 13.41 -4.54
CA ALA A 248 2.12 14.70 -4.65
C ALA A 248 1.14 15.90 -4.60
N PRO A 249 0.07 15.95 -5.41
CA PRO A 249 -0.89 17.05 -5.33
C PRO A 249 -1.65 17.09 -4.01
N VAL A 250 -2.04 15.95 -3.42
CA VAL A 250 -2.73 15.94 -2.12
C VAL A 250 -1.85 16.49 -1.01
N VAL A 251 -0.57 16.08 -0.95
CA VAL A 251 0.37 16.59 0.06
C VAL A 251 0.61 18.10 -0.13
N ALA A 252 0.68 18.59 -1.38
CA ALA A 252 0.78 20.02 -1.66
C ALA A 252 -0.44 20.80 -1.17
N LEU A 253 -1.65 20.27 -1.36
CA LEU A 253 -2.89 20.87 -0.84
C LEU A 253 -2.88 20.94 0.69
N VAL A 254 -2.41 19.88 1.37
CA VAL A 254 -2.27 19.86 2.83
C VAL A 254 -1.24 20.89 3.31
N ALA A 255 -0.10 21.02 2.62
CA ALA A 255 0.90 22.04 2.95
C ALA A 255 0.33 23.46 2.85
N LEU A 256 -0.44 23.74 1.79
CA LEU A 256 -1.12 25.02 1.61
C LEU A 256 -2.17 25.28 2.70
N TRP A 257 -2.97 24.27 3.07
CA TRP A 257 -3.96 24.36 4.14
C TRP A 257 -3.32 24.67 5.50
N LEU A 258 -2.16 24.12 5.80
CA LEU A 258 -1.41 24.40 7.04
C LEU A 258 -0.77 25.80 7.08
N GLY A 259 -0.87 26.58 5.99
CA GLY A 259 -0.28 27.92 5.86
C GLY A 259 1.23 27.89 5.56
N ARG A 260 1.79 26.75 5.16
CA ARG A 260 3.21 26.62 4.80
C ARG A 260 3.46 27.14 3.37
N ARG A 261 3.45 28.47 3.21
CA ARG A 261 3.86 29.16 1.97
C ARG A 261 5.30 29.65 2.09
N GLY A 262 6.24 28.84 1.59
CA GLY A 262 7.60 29.31 1.30
C GLY A 262 8.56 29.28 2.49
N GLY A 263 9.38 28.22 2.52
CA GLY A 263 10.62 28.13 3.27
C GLY A 263 11.50 27.06 2.61
N GLY A 264 12.00 27.33 1.41
CA GLY A 264 12.96 26.48 0.70
C GLY A 264 12.36 25.32 -0.11
N GLY A 265 11.88 25.62 -1.32
CA GLY A 265 11.59 24.64 -2.35
C GLY A 265 10.13 24.19 -2.38
N THR A 266 9.49 24.31 -3.55
CA THR A 266 8.51 23.31 -3.95
C THR A 266 9.24 21.98 -3.88
N SER A 267 9.16 21.28 -2.75
CA SER A 267 9.68 19.92 -2.71
C SER A 267 8.78 19.16 -3.66
N ARG A 268 9.21 19.05 -4.91
CA ARG A 268 8.63 18.15 -5.90
C ARG A 268 8.73 16.81 -5.19
N ILE A 269 7.65 16.36 -4.59
CA ILE A 269 7.59 15.02 -4.01
C ILE A 269 7.89 14.13 -5.21
N PRO A 270 9.10 13.55 -5.29
CA PRO A 270 9.53 12.92 -6.50
C PRO A 270 8.58 11.75 -6.73
N LEU A 271 8.01 11.66 -7.93
CA LEU A 271 7.23 10.48 -8.29
C LEU A 271 8.11 9.26 -7.99
N PRO A 272 7.63 8.28 -7.24
CA PRO A 272 8.40 7.09 -6.97
C PRO A 272 8.90 6.49 -8.27
N TRP A 273 10.21 6.22 -8.36
CA TRP A 273 10.85 5.80 -9.60
C TRP A 273 10.18 4.57 -10.23
N PHE A 274 9.59 3.69 -9.41
CA PHE A 274 8.91 2.48 -9.87
C PHE A 274 7.64 2.80 -10.67
N ILE A 275 6.99 3.95 -10.44
CA ILE A 275 5.88 4.42 -11.27
C ILE A 275 6.41 4.83 -12.65
N LEU A 276 7.53 5.55 -12.69
CA LEU A 276 8.19 5.89 -13.96
C LEU A 276 8.67 4.65 -14.70
N GLY A 277 9.21 3.66 -13.98
CA GLY A 277 9.58 2.36 -14.53
C GLY A 277 8.38 1.60 -15.08
N PHE A 278 7.26 1.53 -14.34
CA PHE A 278 6.00 0.96 -14.82
C PHE A 278 5.51 1.65 -16.09
N LEU A 279 5.47 2.99 -16.11
CA LEU A 279 5.06 3.76 -17.27
C LEU A 279 5.98 3.55 -18.48
N ALA A 280 7.28 3.41 -18.26
CA ALA A 280 8.23 3.12 -19.33
C ALA A 280 8.01 1.73 -19.92
N VAL A 281 7.86 0.70 -19.08
CA VAL A 281 7.58 -0.67 -19.55
C VAL A 281 6.21 -0.75 -20.24
N LEU A 282 5.19 -0.09 -19.69
CA LEU A 282 3.86 0.06 -20.31
C LEU A 282 3.94 0.75 -21.67
N ALA A 283 4.73 1.82 -21.79
CA ALA A 283 4.91 2.52 -23.06
C ALA A 283 5.57 1.63 -24.11
N VAL A 284 6.59 0.87 -23.72
CA VAL A 284 7.23 -0.12 -24.60
C VAL A 284 6.22 -1.20 -25.01
N ASN A 285 5.47 -1.77 -24.07
CA ASN A 285 4.43 -2.76 -24.33
C ASN A 285 3.32 -2.24 -25.26
N SER A 286 3.01 -0.93 -25.18
CA SER A 286 2.02 -0.28 -26.02
C SER A 286 2.54 0.03 -27.43
N ALA A 287 3.84 0.27 -27.57
CA ALA A 287 4.47 0.59 -28.86
C ALA A 287 4.87 -0.66 -29.64
N VAL A 288 5.26 -1.72 -28.94
CA VAL A 288 5.70 -2.99 -29.51
C VAL A 288 4.91 -4.10 -28.85
N ALA A 289 4.12 -4.84 -29.64
CA ALA A 289 3.41 -5.99 -29.15
C ALA A 289 4.39 -7.00 -28.55
N MET A 290 4.34 -7.17 -27.23
CA MET A 290 5.22 -8.09 -26.52
C MET A 290 4.85 -9.53 -26.85
N PRO A 291 5.83 -10.42 -27.10
CA PRO A 291 5.55 -11.84 -27.26
C PRO A 291 4.85 -12.40 -26.01
N ASP A 292 3.82 -13.22 -26.20
CA ASP A 292 3.00 -13.76 -25.10
C ASP A 292 3.83 -14.42 -24.00
N ARG A 293 4.93 -15.11 -24.36
CA ARG A 293 5.85 -15.72 -23.38
C ARG A 293 6.52 -14.70 -22.48
N VAL A 294 6.93 -13.54 -23.01
CA VAL A 294 7.57 -12.48 -22.23
C VAL A 294 6.56 -11.86 -21.28
N ALA A 295 5.33 -11.62 -21.75
CA ALA A 295 4.25 -11.13 -20.91
C ALA A 295 3.92 -12.13 -19.79
N GLN A 296 3.73 -13.41 -20.10
CA GLN A 296 3.40 -14.44 -19.10
C GLN A 296 4.51 -14.61 -18.04
N VAL A 297 5.76 -14.76 -18.46
CA VAL A 297 6.89 -14.86 -17.51
C VAL A 297 7.02 -13.60 -16.66
N GLY A 298 6.79 -12.43 -17.26
CA GLY A 298 6.78 -11.16 -16.53
C GLY A 298 5.67 -11.09 -15.48
N LEU A 299 4.48 -11.58 -15.81
CA LEU A 299 3.34 -11.66 -14.88
C LEU A 299 3.63 -12.62 -13.71
N ASP A 300 4.10 -13.82 -14.01
CA ASP A 300 4.40 -14.82 -12.98
C ASP A 300 5.50 -14.34 -12.03
N LEU A 301 6.56 -13.75 -12.58
CA LEU A 301 7.62 -13.15 -11.79
C LEU A 301 7.11 -11.99 -10.95
N SER A 302 6.24 -11.14 -11.52
CA SER A 302 5.63 -10.04 -10.77
C SER A 302 4.78 -10.55 -9.60
N LYS A 303 3.89 -11.52 -9.83
CA LYS A 303 3.07 -12.15 -8.79
C LYS A 303 3.93 -12.74 -7.67
N ALA A 304 5.03 -13.41 -8.02
CA ALA A 304 5.97 -13.97 -7.03
C ALA A 304 6.66 -12.86 -6.20
N LEU A 305 7.10 -11.77 -6.86
CA LEU A 305 7.72 -10.63 -6.18
C LEU A 305 6.73 -9.89 -5.26
N LEU A 306 5.48 -9.73 -5.69
CA LEU A 306 4.41 -9.14 -4.88
C LEU A 306 4.08 -10.02 -3.67
N LEU A 307 4.03 -11.34 -3.85
CA LEU A 307 3.84 -12.28 -2.74
C LEU A 307 4.96 -12.13 -1.70
N LEU A 308 6.23 -12.15 -2.13
CA LEU A 308 7.37 -11.93 -1.23
C LEU A 308 7.28 -10.57 -0.52
N ALA A 309 6.92 -9.51 -1.24
CA ALA A 309 6.81 -8.18 -0.64
C ALA A 309 5.70 -8.08 0.40
N VAL A 310 4.52 -8.63 0.11
CA VAL A 310 3.37 -8.63 1.02
C VAL A 310 3.67 -9.49 2.24
N THR A 311 4.24 -10.68 2.06
CA THR A 311 4.67 -11.56 3.16
C THR A 311 5.75 -10.89 4.01
N ALA A 312 6.76 -10.25 3.41
CA ALA A 312 7.79 -9.54 4.17
C ALA A 312 7.21 -8.37 4.99
N THR A 313 6.31 -7.59 4.40
CA THR A 313 5.60 -6.50 5.08
C THR A 313 4.75 -7.03 6.24
N ALA A 314 4.08 -8.16 6.04
CA ALA A 314 3.28 -8.82 7.06
C ALA A 314 4.12 -9.33 8.24
N ILE A 315 5.26 -9.96 7.98
CA ILE A 315 6.21 -10.36 9.03
C ILE A 315 6.70 -9.13 9.79
N ARG A 316 6.96 -8.02 9.11
CA ARG A 316 7.42 -6.77 9.74
C ARG A 316 6.35 -6.01 10.52
N SER A 317 5.10 -6.46 10.49
CA SER A 317 4.00 -5.76 11.15
C SER A 317 4.03 -5.96 12.66
N ARG A 318 4.10 -4.86 13.41
CA ARG A 318 4.10 -4.89 14.89
C ARG A 318 2.68 -4.76 15.44
N LEU A 319 1.97 -5.90 15.54
CA LEU A 319 0.59 -5.92 16.00
C LEU A 319 0.43 -5.51 17.48
N GLY A 320 1.47 -5.66 18.30
CA GLY A 320 1.46 -5.29 19.73
C GLY A 320 1.12 -3.82 20.00
N LEU A 321 1.49 -2.92 19.09
CA LEU A 321 1.23 -1.48 19.22
C LEU A 321 -0.26 -1.10 19.17
N LEU A 322 -1.10 -1.96 18.59
CA LEU A 322 -2.54 -1.73 18.52
C LEU A 322 -3.21 -1.90 19.89
N LEU A 323 -2.70 -2.82 20.71
CA LEU A 323 -3.28 -3.13 22.02
C LEU A 323 -3.02 -2.01 23.03
N GLU A 324 -1.94 -1.26 22.84
CA GLU A 324 -1.58 -0.12 23.69
C GLU A 324 -2.38 1.15 23.37
N THR A 325 -3.10 1.16 22.24
CA THR A 325 -3.76 2.37 21.75
C THR A 325 -5.28 2.27 21.82
N GLY A 326 -5.92 3.24 22.48
CA GLY A 326 -7.37 3.28 22.59
C GLY A 326 -8.12 3.30 21.25
N TRP A 327 -9.22 2.55 21.17
CA TRP A 327 -10.06 2.36 19.97
C TRP A 327 -10.48 3.64 19.25
N ARG A 328 -10.61 4.76 19.98
CA ARG A 328 -10.94 6.08 19.42
C ARG A 328 -9.98 6.50 18.32
N ALA A 329 -8.69 6.22 18.46
CA ALA A 329 -7.66 6.60 17.49
C ALA A 329 -7.81 5.88 16.13
N LEU A 330 -8.46 4.71 16.12
CA LEU A 330 -8.70 3.92 14.91
C LEU A 330 -9.97 4.32 14.15
N MET A 331 -10.87 5.06 14.79
CA MET A 331 -12.16 5.42 14.18
C MET A 331 -12.06 6.19 12.86
N PRO A 332 -11.13 7.15 12.67
CA PRO A 332 -10.95 7.82 11.39
C PRO A 332 -10.62 6.86 10.25
N ILE A 333 -9.79 5.86 10.52
CA ILE A 333 -9.40 4.85 9.54
C ILE A 333 -10.59 3.93 9.27
N ALA A 334 -11.22 3.39 10.30
CA ALA A 334 -12.35 2.47 10.14
C ALA A 334 -13.48 3.10 9.32
N LEU A 335 -13.87 4.34 9.64
CA LEU A 335 -14.93 5.04 8.91
C LEU A 335 -14.51 5.43 7.50
N ALA A 336 -13.25 5.83 7.27
CA ALA A 336 -12.76 6.11 5.93
C ALA A 336 -12.68 4.84 5.07
N SER A 337 -12.26 3.71 5.63
CA SER A 337 -12.23 2.41 4.96
C SER A 337 -13.65 1.96 4.59
N LEU A 338 -14.61 2.04 5.51
CA LEU A 338 -16.02 1.73 5.24
C LEU A 338 -16.62 2.66 4.19
N ALA A 339 -16.36 3.96 4.28
CA ALA A 339 -16.82 4.94 3.30
C ALA A 339 -16.19 4.69 1.92
N SER A 340 -14.90 4.35 1.87
CA SER A 340 -14.21 3.98 0.62
C SER A 340 -14.75 2.70 0.00
N LEU A 341 -15.13 1.72 0.82
CA LEU A 341 -15.75 0.47 0.38
C LEU A 341 -17.15 0.71 -0.18
N ALA A 342 -17.99 1.46 0.54
CA ALA A 342 -19.33 1.80 0.10
C ALA A 342 -19.31 2.65 -1.19
N ALA A 343 -18.48 3.70 -1.24
CA ALA A 343 -18.33 4.53 -2.43
C ALA A 343 -17.71 3.76 -3.59
N GLY A 344 -16.69 2.93 -3.33
CA GLY A 344 -16.04 2.09 -4.32
C GLY A 344 -17.00 1.10 -4.95
N LEU A 345 -17.86 0.48 -4.15
CA LEU A 345 -18.89 -0.43 -4.63
C LEU A 345 -19.96 0.31 -5.45
N ALA A 346 -20.44 1.45 -4.95
CA ALA A 346 -21.41 2.26 -5.68
C ALA A 346 -20.87 2.70 -7.04
N VAL A 347 -19.62 3.17 -7.10
CA VAL A 347 -18.96 3.56 -8.35
C VAL A 347 -18.74 2.35 -9.26
N ALA A 348 -18.27 1.21 -8.73
CA ALA A 348 -18.06 0.00 -9.52
C ALA A 348 -19.36 -0.43 -10.23
N VAL A 349 -20.48 -0.44 -9.53
CA VAL A 349 -21.77 -0.90 -10.10
C VAL A 349 -22.39 0.14 -11.05
N THR A 350 -22.13 1.43 -10.87
CA THR A 350 -22.83 2.50 -11.62
C THR A 350 -22.04 3.10 -12.77
N LEU A 351 -20.72 3.25 -12.61
CA LEU A 351 -19.86 4.00 -13.54
C LEU A 351 -18.87 3.12 -14.30
N ILE A 352 -18.63 1.89 -13.82
CA ILE A 352 -17.68 0.97 -14.45
C ILE A 352 -18.47 -0.07 -15.24
N THR A 353 -18.24 -0.09 -16.55
CA THR A 353 -18.88 -1.00 -17.52
C THR A 353 -17.88 -1.99 -18.08
#